data_AF-A0A848M5K8-F1
#
_entry.id   AF-A0A848M5K8-F1
#
_cell.length_a   1.000
_cell.length_b   1.000
_cell.length_c   1.000
_cell.angle_alpha   90.00
_cell.angle_beta   90.00
_cell.angle_gamma   90.00
#
_symmetry.space_group_name_H-M   'P 1'
#
loop_
_entity.id
_entity.type
_entity.pdbx_description
1 polymer ?
#
loop_
_entity_poly.entity_id
_entity_poly.type
_entity_poly.pdbx_seq_one_letter_code
_entity_poly.pdbx_strand_id
1 'polypeptide(L)'
;MKMQWSLILGLVFALLTAVFAVINVDPVSVNLLFGMVTVPLILLIIGCTLLGGIIVGSYGIYRQYQMQKQIKSLTAQLAQVQEVTGYTPEAVSLDEANHSNEPVLPADTSADPQAPQEPAHELQKDKL
;
A
#
# COMPACT_ATOMS: atom_id res chain seq x y z
N MET A 1 -8.15 9.84 12.77
CA MET A 1 -9.63 9.88 12.90
C MET A 1 -10.37 8.64 12.38
N LYS A 2 -9.73 7.74 11.60
CA LYS A 2 -10.36 6.53 11.02
C LYS A 2 -10.96 5.55 12.05
N MET A 3 -10.31 5.39 13.21
CA MET A 3 -10.76 4.44 14.23
C MET A 3 -12.06 4.90 14.93
N GLN A 4 -12.23 6.20 15.16
CA GLN A 4 -13.46 6.77 15.71
C GLN A 4 -14.63 6.62 14.73
N TRP A 5 -14.39 6.84 13.43
CA TRP A 5 -15.38 6.59 12.38
C TRP A 5 -15.80 5.12 12.30
N SER A 6 -14.84 4.19 12.44
CA SER A 6 -15.14 2.76 12.50
C SER A 6 -15.98 2.37 13.71
N LEU A 7 -15.74 3.00 14.87
CA LEU A 7 -16.54 2.77 16.09
C LEU A 7 -17.98 3.29 15.93
N ILE A 8 -18.15 4.52 15.40
CA ILE A 8 -19.48 5.06 15.10
C ILE A 8 -20.24 4.16 14.13
N LEU A 9 -19.57 3.72 13.04
CA LEU A 9 -20.21 2.88 12.03
C LEU A 9 -20.57 1.49 12.59
N GLY A 10 -19.69 0.92 13.43
CA GLY A 10 -19.95 -0.32 14.15
C GLY A 10 -21.14 -0.22 15.12
N LEU A 11 -21.28 0.90 15.83
CA LEU A 11 -22.41 1.15 16.73
C LEU A 11 -23.74 1.24 15.96
N VAL A 12 -23.77 2.00 14.85
CA VAL A 12 -24.94 2.10 13.98
C VAL A 12 -25.32 0.72 13.43
N PHE A 13 -24.33 -0.07 13.00
CA PHE A 13 -24.55 -1.42 12.51
C PHE A 13 -25.08 -2.37 13.59
N ALA A 14 -24.57 -2.26 14.82
CA ALA A 14 -25.06 -3.03 15.96
C ALA A 14 -26.53 -2.69 16.29
N LEU A 15 -26.90 -1.41 16.25
CA LEU A 15 -28.28 -0.97 16.43
C LEU A 15 -29.21 -1.54 15.34
N LEU A 16 -28.80 -1.46 14.07
CA LEU A 16 -29.53 -2.06 12.95
C LEU A 16 -29.73 -3.57 13.17
N THR A 17 -28.65 -4.29 13.53
CA THR A 17 -28.70 -5.73 13.79
C THR A 17 -29.64 -6.07 14.95
N ALA A 18 -29.64 -5.25 16.01
CA ALA A 18 -30.55 -5.42 17.14
C ALA A 18 -32.02 -5.24 16.76
N VAL A 19 -32.34 -4.25 15.92
CA VAL A 19 -33.70 -4.06 15.38
C VAL A 19 -34.13 -5.26 14.55
N PHE A 20 -33.26 -5.75 13.65
CA PHE A 20 -33.52 -6.98 12.89
C PHE A 20 -33.73 -8.20 13.79
N ALA A 21 -32.99 -8.30 14.90
CA ALA A 21 -33.12 -9.41 15.84
C ALA A 21 -34.49 -9.44 16.52
N VAL A 22 -35.05 -8.27 16.85
CA VAL A 22 -36.37 -8.18 17.49
C VAL A 22 -37.49 -8.44 16.49
N ILE A 23 -37.39 -7.90 15.28
CA ILE A 23 -38.45 -8.02 14.26
C ILE A 23 -38.49 -9.43 13.67
N ASN A 24 -37.35 -10.09 13.52
CA ASN A 24 -37.23 -11.37 12.81
C ASN A 24 -36.73 -12.50 13.73
N VAL A 25 -37.35 -12.61 14.90
CA VAL A 25 -37.17 -13.74 15.82
C VAL A 25 -38.04 -14.96 15.41
N ASP A 26 -38.33 -15.08 14.12
CA ASP A 26 -39.13 -16.18 13.60
C ASP A 26 -38.35 -17.49 13.69
N PRO A 27 -38.96 -18.55 14.24
CA PRO A 27 -38.31 -19.85 14.36
C PRO A 27 -38.18 -20.50 12.97
N VAL A 28 -36.95 -20.90 12.62
CA VAL A 28 -36.65 -21.62 11.38
C VAL A 28 -36.07 -22.99 11.73
N SER A 29 -36.61 -24.04 11.12
CA SER A 29 -36.07 -25.38 11.24
C SER A 29 -34.89 -25.56 10.28
N VAL A 30 -33.72 -25.85 10.84
CA VAL A 30 -32.51 -26.12 10.08
C VAL A 30 -32.08 -27.57 10.30
N ASN A 31 -31.68 -28.22 9.22
CA ASN A 31 -31.06 -29.53 9.27
C ASN A 31 -29.56 -29.32 9.50
N LEU A 32 -29.14 -29.43 10.76
CA LEU A 32 -27.74 -29.58 11.10
C LEU A 32 -27.40 -31.03 10.80
N LEU A 33 -26.24 -31.36 10.22
CA LEU A 33 -25.91 -32.73 9.75
C LEU A 33 -26.19 -33.89 10.75
N PHE A 34 -26.40 -33.57 12.03
CA PHE A 34 -26.68 -34.47 13.14
C PHE A 34 -28.12 -34.41 13.68
N GLY A 35 -29.04 -33.67 13.05
CA GLY A 35 -30.44 -33.54 13.47
C GLY A 35 -31.13 -32.24 13.04
N MET A 36 -32.46 -32.24 13.06
CA MET A 36 -33.28 -31.05 12.81
C MET A 36 -33.44 -30.25 14.09
N VAL A 37 -33.05 -28.97 14.07
CA VAL A 37 -33.19 -28.07 15.22
C VAL A 37 -33.94 -26.82 14.76
N THR A 38 -34.89 -26.37 15.59
CA THR A 38 -35.62 -25.13 15.36
C THR A 38 -34.97 -24.03 16.18
N VAL A 39 -34.39 -23.04 15.50
CA VAL A 39 -33.78 -21.87 16.11
C VAL A 39 -34.26 -20.60 15.41
N PRO A 40 -34.36 -19.46 16.10
CA PRO A 40 -34.61 -18.18 15.47
C PRO A 40 -33.57 -17.88 14.38
N LEU A 41 -34.01 -17.35 13.23
CA LEU A 41 -33.14 -17.10 12.08
C LEU A 41 -31.96 -16.17 12.43
N ILE A 42 -32.19 -15.15 13.24
CA ILE A 42 -31.13 -14.22 13.65
C ILE A 42 -30.04 -14.89 14.50
N LEU A 43 -30.38 -15.85 15.38
CA LEU A 43 -29.39 -16.55 16.18
C LEU A 43 -28.46 -17.37 15.31
N LEU A 44 -28.98 -17.96 14.23
CA LEU A 44 -28.18 -18.65 13.23
C LEU A 44 -27.23 -17.69 12.51
N ILE A 45 -27.72 -16.54 12.06
CA ILE A 45 -26.90 -15.53 11.37
C ILE A 45 -25.80 -14.98 12.29
N ILE A 46 -26.13 -14.63 13.53
CA ILE A 46 -25.16 -14.14 14.52
C ILE A 46 -24.12 -15.24 14.80
N GLY A 47 -24.55 -16.48 15.00
CA GLY A 47 -23.64 -17.62 15.21
C GLY A 47 -22.66 -17.82 14.06
N CYS A 48 -23.16 -17.87 12.82
CA CYS A 48 -22.33 -18.02 11.62
C CYS A 48 -21.40 -16.82 11.41
N THR A 49 -21.91 -15.60 11.59
CA THR A 49 -21.14 -14.36 11.41
C THR A 49 -20.05 -14.24 12.47
N LEU A 50 -20.34 -14.59 13.72
CA LEU A 50 -19.36 -14.64 14.80
C LEU A 50 -18.26 -15.65 14.48
N LEU A 51 -18.63 -16.85 14.03
CA LEU A 51 -17.68 -17.89 13.65
C LEU A 51 -16.79 -17.44 12.47
N GLY A 52 -17.39 -16.85 11.44
CA GLY A 52 -16.67 -16.27 10.31
C GLY A 52 -15.74 -15.12 10.75
N GLY A 53 -16.20 -14.26 11.66
CA GLY A 53 -15.41 -13.17 12.23
C GLY A 53 -14.21 -13.67 13.03
N ILE A 54 -14.36 -14.76 13.79
CA ILE A 54 -13.24 -15.42 14.50
C ILE A 54 -12.21 -15.94 13.48
N ILE A 55 -12.65 -16.60 12.41
CA ILE A 55 -11.76 -17.14 11.37
C ILE A 55 -11.00 -16.01 10.67
N VAL A 56 -11.70 -14.96 10.22
CA VAL A 56 -11.07 -13.82 9.53
C VAL A 56 -10.15 -13.03 10.47
N GLY A 57 -10.59 -12.81 11.72
CA GLY A 57 -9.81 -12.10 12.73
C GLY A 57 -8.53 -12.84 13.08
N SER A 58 -8.61 -14.15 13.31
CA SER A 58 -7.43 -14.98 13.57
C SER A 58 -6.47 -15.03 12.38
N TYR A 59 -6.98 -15.15 11.15
CA TYR A 59 -6.16 -15.05 9.95
C TYR A 59 -5.47 -13.68 9.82
N GLY A 60 -6.18 -12.59 10.13
CA GLY A 60 -5.64 -11.23 10.14
C GLY A 60 -4.48 -11.08 11.13
N ILE A 61 -4.64 -11.58 12.35
CA ILE A 61 -3.58 -11.58 13.38
C ILE A 61 -2.37 -12.40 12.92
N TYR A 62 -2.61 -13.60 12.37
CA TYR A 62 -1.54 -14.46 11.85
C TYR A 62 -0.74 -13.77 10.74
N ARG A 63 -1.43 -13.17 9.76
CA ARG A 63 -0.79 -12.42 8.67
C ARG A 63 0.02 -11.24 9.21
N GLN A 64 -0.54 -10.49 10.16
CA GLN A 64 0.14 -9.36 10.78
C GLN A 64 1.43 -9.80 11.48
N TYR A 65 1.40 -10.93 12.18
CA TYR A 65 2.58 -11.49 12.83
C TYR A 65 3.68 -11.87 11.83
N GLN A 66 3.32 -12.51 10.71
CA GLN A 66 4.28 -12.85 9.66
C GLN A 66 4.90 -11.61 9.02
N MET A 67 4.10 -10.56 8.75
CA MET A 67 4.60 -9.30 8.23
C MET A 67 5.56 -8.62 9.23
N GLN A 68 5.27 -8.65 10.53
CA GLN A 68 6.18 -8.11 11.55
C GLN A 68 7.51 -8.89 11.62
N LYS A 69 7.49 -10.22 11.45
CA LYS A 69 8.72 -11.01 11.37
C LYS A 69 9.58 -10.61 10.18
N GLN A 70 8.97 -10.44 9.01
CA GLN A 70 9.67 -10.01 7.80
C GLN A 70 10.28 -8.61 7.99
N ILE A 71 9.53 -7.68 8.60
CA ILE A 71 10.05 -6.34 8.94
C ILE A 71 11.29 -6.49 9.82
N LYS A 72 11.22 -7.27 10.90
CA LYS A 72 12.38 -7.46 11.80
C LYS A 72 13.58 -8.08 11.08
N SER A 73 13.39 -9.09 10.23
CA SER A 73 14.49 -9.70 9.47
C SER A 73 15.10 -8.74 8.45
N LEU A 74 14.28 -7.95 7.76
CA LEU A 74 14.76 -6.96 6.79
C LEU A 74 15.51 -5.83 7.52
N THR A 75 14.97 -5.34 8.65
CA THR A 75 15.65 -4.32 9.47
C THR A 75 16.98 -4.81 10.01
N ALA A 76 17.07 -6.07 10.45
CA ALA A 76 18.33 -6.65 10.92
C ALA A 76 19.38 -6.77 9.80
N GLN A 77 18.97 -7.19 8.60
CA GLN A 77 19.86 -7.23 7.44
C GLN A 77 20.35 -5.84 7.03
N LEU A 78 19.47 -4.84 7.05
CA LEU A 78 19.85 -3.44 6.78
C LEU A 78 20.87 -2.93 7.80
N ALA A 79 20.66 -3.22 9.09
CA ALA A 79 21.60 -2.84 10.15
C ALA A 79 22.98 -3.48 9.95
N GLN A 80 23.03 -4.76 9.59
CA GLN A 80 24.29 -5.47 9.31
C GLN A 80 25.02 -4.91 8.07
N VAL A 81 24.29 -4.65 6.99
CA VAL A 81 24.89 -4.06 5.77
C VAL A 81 25.46 -2.67 6.09
N GLN A 82 24.74 -1.87 6.88
CA GLN A 82 25.19 -0.54 7.28
C GLN A 82 26.42 -0.58 8.20
N GLU A 83 26.51 -1.55 9.11
CA GLU A 83 27.69 -1.76 9.96
C GLU A 83 28.94 -2.12 9.12
N VAL A 84 28.79 -2.97 8.09
CA VAL A 84 29.91 -3.42 7.26
C VAL A 84 30.34 -2.38 6.21
N THR A 85 29.40 -1.61 5.66
CA THR A 85 29.67 -0.69 4.54
C THR A 85 29.73 0.79 4.94
N GLY A 86 29.29 1.15 6.15
CA GLY A 86 29.14 2.55 6.58
C GLY A 86 28.05 3.31 5.81
N TYR A 87 27.29 2.64 4.94
CA TYR A 87 26.27 3.26 4.11
C TYR A 87 25.07 3.67 4.96
N THR A 88 24.85 4.98 5.09
CA THR A 88 23.62 5.52 5.67
C THR A 88 22.64 5.82 4.57
N PRO A 89 21.49 5.11 4.48
CA PRO A 89 20.46 5.50 3.54
C PRO A 89 20.03 6.92 3.88
N GLU A 90 20.22 7.86 2.95
CA GLU A 90 19.61 9.17 3.07
C GLU A 90 18.12 8.97 3.27
N ALA A 91 17.59 9.53 4.35
CA ALA A 91 16.16 9.58 4.56
C ALA A 91 15.59 10.47 3.45
N VAL A 92 14.99 9.85 2.42
CA VAL A 92 14.22 10.57 1.42
C VAL A 92 13.01 11.14 2.16
N SER A 93 13.14 12.38 2.62
CA SER A 93 12.04 13.21 3.09
C SER A 93 11.12 13.45 1.91
N LEU A 94 9.88 12.96 2.01
CA LEU A 94 8.85 13.12 0.98
C LEU A 94 8.32 14.57 0.87
N ASP A 95 9.01 15.55 1.44
CA ASP A 95 8.61 16.96 1.46
C ASP A 95 9.18 17.78 0.28
N GLU A 96 10.07 17.23 -0.55
CA GLU A 96 10.63 17.94 -1.73
C GLU A 96 10.11 17.37 -3.05
N ALA A 97 8.80 17.52 -3.29
CA ALA A 97 8.19 17.44 -4.61
C ALA A 97 7.74 18.82 -5.12
N ASN A 98 8.37 19.91 -4.67
CA ASN A 98 8.10 21.24 -5.19
C ASN A 98 9.31 22.18 -5.04
N HIS A 99 10.38 21.92 -5.80
CA HIS A 99 11.21 23.01 -6.31
C HIS A 99 11.86 22.58 -7.63
N SER A 100 11.27 23.08 -8.72
CA SER A 100 11.93 23.54 -9.95
C SER A 100 13.20 22.80 -10.38
N ASN A 101 13.00 21.86 -11.31
CA ASN A 101 14.00 21.50 -12.30
C ASN A 101 14.46 22.79 -13.02
N GLU A 102 15.70 23.23 -12.79
CA GLU A 102 16.40 24.03 -13.78
C GLU A 102 17.50 23.16 -14.39
N PRO A 103 17.52 22.95 -15.72
CA PRO A 103 18.61 22.24 -16.37
C PRO A 103 19.84 23.14 -16.34
N VAL A 104 20.87 22.74 -15.59
CA VAL A 104 22.18 23.40 -15.63
C VAL A 104 22.80 23.17 -17.01
N LEU A 105 22.72 24.18 -17.88
CA LEU A 105 23.53 24.28 -19.09
C LEU A 105 25.00 24.45 -18.67
N PRO A 106 25.97 23.74 -19.26
CA PRO A 106 27.37 24.02 -19.03
C PRO A 106 27.71 25.38 -19.65
N ALA A 107 28.04 26.35 -18.79
CA ALA A 107 28.51 27.66 -19.19
C ALA A 107 29.89 27.57 -19.84
N ASP A 108 30.02 28.26 -20.97
CA ASP A 108 31.18 28.43 -21.83
C ASP A 108 32.51 28.59 -21.07
N THR A 109 33.50 27.78 -21.45
CA THR A 109 34.91 28.14 -21.30
C THR A 109 35.28 29.07 -22.45
N SER A 110 35.68 30.28 -22.09
CA SER A 110 36.01 31.36 -22.99
C SER A 110 37.40 31.22 -23.62
N ALA A 111 37.51 31.83 -24.81
CA ALA A 111 38.70 32.35 -25.50
C ALA A 111 39.53 31.40 -26.39
N ASP A 112 39.50 31.62 -27.71
CA ASP A 112 40.52 32.46 -28.37
C ASP A 112 40.04 32.95 -29.76
N PRO A 113 40.35 34.20 -30.20
CA PRO A 113 39.75 34.83 -31.38
C PRO A 113 40.73 34.91 -32.56
N GLN A 114 40.44 34.22 -33.67
CA GLN A 114 40.93 34.62 -35.00
C GLN A 114 39.92 34.27 -36.10
N ALA A 115 39.23 35.29 -36.61
CA ALA A 115 38.88 35.34 -38.02
C ALA A 115 40.18 35.69 -38.77
N PRO A 116 40.43 35.21 -40.02
CA PRO A 116 39.63 35.74 -41.13
C PRO A 116 39.46 34.86 -42.41
N GLN A 117 38.48 35.29 -43.22
CA GLN A 117 38.34 35.21 -44.68
C GLN A 117 37.42 34.14 -45.32
N GLU A 118 36.43 34.70 -46.02
CA GLU A 118 35.45 34.20 -46.98
C GLU A 118 36.13 33.83 -48.34
N PRO A 119 35.39 33.54 -49.44
CA PRO A 119 34.75 32.29 -49.91
C PRO A 119 35.49 31.65 -51.11
N ALA A 120 35.02 30.47 -51.59
CA ALA A 120 34.86 30.09 -53.01
C ALA A 120 35.06 28.58 -53.29
N HIS A 121 34.01 27.99 -53.87
CA HIS A 121 33.98 27.15 -55.07
C HIS A 121 35.08 26.09 -55.36
N GLU A 122 34.53 24.91 -55.71
CA GLU A 122 34.91 24.06 -56.86
C GLU A 122 36.00 22.97 -56.75
N LEU A 123 35.50 21.75 -57.01
CA LEU A 123 35.99 20.80 -58.02
C LEU A 123 37.13 19.81 -57.64
N GLN A 124 36.74 18.56 -57.35
CA GLN A 124 37.28 17.36 -58.05
C GLN A 124 36.38 16.15 -57.73
N LYS A 125 35.47 15.76 -58.64
CA LYS A 125 35.67 14.81 -59.76
C LYS A 125 35.95 13.37 -59.34
N ASP A 126 34.93 12.55 -59.58
CA ASP A 126 34.96 11.27 -60.29
C ASP A 126 35.67 10.05 -59.69
N LYS A 127 34.96 8.93 -59.87
CA LYS A 127 35.46 7.58 -60.23
C LYS A 127 35.46 6.54 -59.09
N LEU A 128 34.31 5.89 -58.85
CA LEU A 128 34.00 4.57 -59.42
C LEU A 128 32.53 4.19 -59.16
#